data_AF-A0A367ZDF2-F1
#
_entry.id   AF-A0A367ZDF2-F1
#
_cell.length_a   1.000
_cell.length_b   1.000
_cell.length_c   1.000
_cell.angle_alpha   90.00
_cell.angle_beta   90.00
_cell.angle_gamma   90.00
#
_symmetry.space_group_name_H-M   'P 1'
#
loop_
_entity.id
_entity.type
_entity.pdbx_description
1 polymer ?
#
loop_
_entity_poly.entity_id
_entity_poly.type
_entity_poly.pdbx_seq_one_letter_code
_entity_poly.pdbx_strand_id
1 'polypeptide(L)'
;MKNRIHAQPFVMKRWFILPLCLLLVAVACISTGQADQSLLQTQTALQVQLTLQAQQANQGAQETAAAAERTRIAQEVQATMLAEQIAQLTQQAGQVAPTNPPPPATEAPPLPPSSPEPSVDIEQKIKNAKILLFEDMSGTGQLEYYQEALEMGGYTFKDDSSAQGWFKDDLLSSTEWDLIIAASESRTKIQGEFFVYLLDHINRGTAVIIEHWALDDLSQGKVAPILSKCGVSLYRDWFFKEWWLADLSVWPLIPDHPIFNTPNKGISLRNFAAFWNDPDQGDLLKISGTGDAQLIAGTKATSKSDHGVVASCLGGRLIIQTFSSHNYRRDMVTSLIQNYVHYTLTNHFLSQP
;
A
#
# COMPACT_ATOMS: atom_id res chain seq x y z
N MET A 1 -77.44 23.83 -8.59
CA MET A 1 -77.38 23.25 -7.23
C MET A 1 -75.92 23.24 -6.79
N LYS A 2 -75.53 24.07 -5.82
CA LYS A 2 -74.18 24.14 -5.23
C LYS A 2 -74.37 24.04 -3.71
N ASN A 3 -73.93 22.94 -3.09
CA ASN A 3 -73.95 22.77 -1.64
C ASN A 3 -72.67 23.37 -1.03
N ARG A 4 -72.83 24.33 -0.13
CA ARG A 4 -71.80 24.80 0.81
C ARG A 4 -72.08 24.20 2.18
N ILE A 5 -71.06 23.63 2.81
CA ILE A 5 -71.08 23.12 4.19
C ILE A 5 -70.60 24.25 5.11
N HIS A 6 -71.37 24.55 6.17
CA HIS A 6 -70.98 25.43 7.26
C HIS A 6 -70.46 24.62 8.45
N ALA A 7 -69.32 25.02 9.00
CA ALA A 7 -68.77 24.51 10.26
C ALA A 7 -68.98 25.57 11.37
N GLN A 8 -69.47 25.14 12.53
CA GLN A 8 -69.54 25.94 13.76
C GLN A 8 -68.44 25.54 14.75
N PRO A 9 -67.88 26.47 15.55
CA PRO A 9 -66.82 26.14 16.51
C PRO A 9 -67.37 25.72 17.88
N PHE A 10 -66.72 24.70 18.45
CA PHE A 10 -66.97 24.12 19.77
C PHE A 10 -66.17 24.89 20.84
N VAL A 11 -66.84 25.41 21.87
CA VAL A 11 -66.22 26.16 22.98
C VAL A 11 -66.10 25.24 24.21
N MET A 12 -64.89 24.86 24.61
CA MET A 12 -64.64 24.05 25.82
C MET A 12 -64.13 24.91 26.97
N LYS A 13 -64.77 24.75 28.14
CA LYS A 13 -64.69 25.59 29.35
C LYS A 13 -63.34 25.55 30.07
N ARG A 14 -62.95 26.72 30.56
CA ARG A 14 -61.63 27.16 31.05
C ARG A 14 -61.32 26.82 32.52
N TRP A 15 -61.88 25.73 33.07
CA TRP A 15 -61.84 25.46 34.53
C TRP A 15 -61.00 24.25 34.98
N PHE A 16 -60.27 23.58 34.06
CA PHE A 16 -59.41 22.42 34.39
C PHE A 16 -57.90 22.65 34.20
N ILE A 17 -57.46 23.84 33.77
CA ILE A 17 -56.05 24.08 33.40
C ILE A 17 -55.19 24.49 34.61
N LEU A 18 -55.78 25.06 35.66
CA LEU A 18 -55.01 25.60 36.79
C LEU A 18 -54.31 24.55 37.70
N PRO A 19 -54.89 23.37 38.02
CA PRO A 19 -54.22 22.41 38.90
C PRO A 19 -53.12 21.59 38.21
N LEU A 20 -53.13 21.49 36.88
CA LEU A 20 -52.12 20.74 36.12
C LEU A 20 -50.80 21.52 35.97
N CYS A 21 -50.86 22.85 35.84
CA CYS A 21 -49.65 23.68 35.72
C CYS A 21 -48.85 23.78 37.04
N LEU A 22 -49.51 23.68 38.19
CA LEU A 22 -48.83 23.74 39.50
C LEU A 22 -48.03 22.45 39.83
N LEU A 23 -48.45 21.30 39.29
CA LEU A 23 -47.70 20.04 39.45
C LEU A 23 -46.42 20.02 38.60
N LEU A 24 -46.41 20.68 37.44
CA LEU A 24 -45.26 20.71 36.52
C LEU A 24 -44.12 21.63 37.00
N VAL A 25 -44.43 22.68 37.76
CA VAL A 25 -43.40 23.61 38.29
C VAL A 25 -42.62 22.97 39.46
N ALA A 26 -43.24 22.10 40.25
CA ALA A 26 -42.56 21.41 41.36
C ALA A 26 -41.53 20.36 40.90
N VAL A 27 -41.68 19.79 39.70
CA VAL A 27 -40.72 18.82 39.13
C VAL A 27 -39.50 19.51 38.50
N ALA A 28 -39.64 20.76 38.05
CA ALA A 28 -38.55 21.51 37.43
C ALA A 28 -37.43 21.91 38.41
N CYS A 29 -37.75 22.15 39.68
CA CYS A 29 -36.76 22.64 40.66
C CYS A 29 -35.89 21.55 41.33
N ILE A 30 -36.10 20.26 41.02
CA ILE A 30 -35.27 19.16 41.58
C ILE A 30 -34.12 18.77 40.61
N SER A 31 -34.09 19.33 39.39
CA SER A 31 -33.16 18.92 38.31
C SER A 31 -31.92 19.80 38.10
N THR A 32 -31.73 20.86 38.89
CA THR A 32 -30.65 21.84 38.67
C THR A 32 -29.28 21.46 39.26
N GLY A 33 -29.15 20.28 39.88
CA GLY A 33 -27.88 19.82 40.49
C GLY A 33 -27.00 18.89 39.64
N GLN A 34 -27.47 18.43 38.47
CA GLN A 34 -26.73 17.45 37.63
C GLN A 34 -25.93 18.07 36.47
N ALA A 35 -26.15 19.35 36.14
CA ALA A 35 -25.51 19.98 34.98
C ALA A 35 -23.99 20.19 35.17
N ASP A 36 -23.54 20.61 36.37
CA ASP A 36 -22.14 20.97 36.61
C ASP A 36 -21.18 19.77 36.60
N GLN A 37 -21.62 18.59 37.07
CA GLN A 37 -20.77 17.39 37.03
C GLN A 37 -20.56 16.86 35.60
N SER A 38 -21.56 16.99 34.73
CA SER A 38 -21.47 16.52 33.34
C SER A 38 -20.49 17.35 32.51
N LEU A 39 -20.42 18.67 32.77
CA LEU A 39 -19.52 19.58 32.05
C LEU A 39 -18.07 19.38 32.50
N LEU A 40 -17.85 19.16 33.80
CA LEU A 40 -16.54 18.83 34.35
C LEU A 40 -16.04 17.44 33.87
N GLN A 41 -16.93 16.45 33.78
CA GLN A 41 -16.62 15.14 33.21
C GLN A 41 -16.28 15.21 31.72
N THR A 42 -16.99 16.06 30.96
CA THR A 42 -16.72 16.27 29.54
C THR A 42 -15.37 16.95 29.31
N GLN A 43 -15.02 17.95 30.12
CA GLN A 43 -13.73 18.63 30.04
C GLN A 43 -12.55 17.71 30.40
N THR A 44 -12.71 16.88 31.43
CA THR A 44 -11.67 15.91 31.83
C THR A 44 -11.47 14.84 30.77
N ALA A 45 -12.55 14.30 30.19
CA ALA A 45 -12.46 13.36 29.07
C ALA A 45 -11.73 13.95 27.86
N LEU A 46 -12.01 15.21 27.52
CA LEU A 46 -11.36 15.89 26.40
C LEU A 46 -9.85 16.10 26.65
N GLN A 47 -9.46 16.49 27.87
CA GLN A 47 -8.05 16.64 28.22
C GLN A 47 -7.30 15.31 28.20
N VAL A 48 -7.92 14.21 28.64
CA VAL A 48 -7.34 12.86 28.54
C VAL A 48 -7.15 12.46 27.09
N GLN A 49 -8.14 12.71 26.23
CA GLN A 49 -8.05 12.40 24.80
C GLN A 49 -6.95 13.20 24.09
N LEU A 50 -6.82 14.49 24.38
CA LEU A 50 -5.74 15.33 23.86
C LEU A 50 -4.36 14.87 24.33
N THR A 51 -4.26 14.42 25.58
CA THR A 51 -3.00 13.89 26.13
C THR A 51 -2.60 12.58 25.46
N LEU A 52 -3.57 11.67 25.24
CA LEU A 52 -3.33 10.43 24.51
C LEU A 52 -2.90 10.67 23.06
N GLN A 53 -3.51 11.64 22.38
CA GLN A 53 -3.14 12.01 21.02
C GLN A 53 -1.73 12.63 20.95
N ALA A 54 -1.36 13.48 21.91
CA ALA A 54 -0.01 14.02 22.01
C ALA A 54 1.03 12.93 22.29
N GLN A 55 0.68 11.93 23.11
CA GLN A 55 1.55 10.79 23.39
C GLN A 55 1.74 9.90 22.15
N GLN A 56 0.68 9.63 21.39
CA GLN A 56 0.76 8.91 20.12
C GLN A 56 1.59 9.67 19.08
N ALA A 57 1.48 11.00 19.02
CA ALA A 57 2.30 11.82 18.14
C ALA A 57 3.80 11.73 18.49
N ASN A 58 4.15 11.74 19.78
CA ASN A 58 5.53 11.56 20.23
C ASN A 58 6.09 10.16 19.94
N GLN A 59 5.27 9.11 20.09
CA GLN A 59 5.65 7.75 19.73
C GLN A 59 5.90 7.61 18.21
N GLY A 60 5.01 8.17 17.39
CA GLY A 60 5.18 8.19 15.93
C GLY A 60 6.44 8.94 15.49
N ALA A 61 6.82 10.02 16.17
CA ALA A 61 8.06 10.74 15.88
C ALA A 61 9.33 9.91 16.22
N GLN A 62 9.31 9.16 17.34
CA GLN A 62 10.41 8.27 17.70
C GLN A 62 10.53 7.07 16.75
N GLU A 63 9.40 6.48 16.33
CA GLU A 63 9.40 5.41 15.32
C GLU A 63 9.86 5.90 13.95
N THR A 64 9.48 7.12 13.56
CA THR A 64 9.95 7.74 12.30
C THR A 64 11.45 8.00 12.32
N ALA A 65 12.01 8.44 13.44
CA ALA A 65 13.46 8.60 13.59
C ALA A 65 14.22 7.26 13.54
N ALA A 66 13.67 6.22 14.18
CA ALA A 66 14.25 4.87 14.12
C ALA A 66 14.14 4.25 12.72
N ALA A 67 13.04 4.50 12.00
CA ALA A 67 12.86 4.07 10.62
C ALA A 67 13.82 4.82 9.68
N ALA A 68 13.98 6.13 9.83
CA ALA A 68 14.94 6.92 9.05
C ALA A 68 16.38 6.44 9.25
N GLU A 69 16.77 6.11 10.49
CA GLU A 69 18.11 5.55 10.75
C GLU A 69 18.29 4.17 10.14
N ARG A 70 17.28 3.29 10.21
CA ARG A 70 17.31 1.98 9.53
C ARG A 70 17.40 2.12 8.02
N THR A 71 16.67 3.06 7.42
CA THR A 71 16.74 3.35 5.98
C THR A 71 18.12 3.89 5.60
N ARG A 72 18.73 4.75 6.41
CA ARG A 72 20.09 5.24 6.20
C ARG A 72 21.10 4.10 6.22
N ILE A 73 21.02 3.21 7.21
CA ILE A 73 21.87 2.02 7.30
C ILE A 73 21.65 1.10 6.08
N ALA A 74 20.41 0.86 5.67
CA ALA A 74 20.11 0.04 4.49
C ALA A 74 20.66 0.67 3.19
N GLN A 75 20.56 1.98 3.03
CA GLN A 75 21.16 2.72 1.91
C GLN A 75 22.68 2.67 1.92
N GLU A 76 23.31 2.79 3.10
CA GLU A 76 24.76 2.66 3.26
C GLU A 76 25.23 1.23 2.93
N VAL A 77 24.49 0.20 3.36
CA VAL A 77 24.78 -1.20 3.01
C VAL A 77 24.63 -1.43 1.51
N GLN A 78 23.56 -0.94 0.89
CA GLN A 78 23.34 -1.08 -0.55
C GLN A 78 24.40 -0.36 -1.38
N ALA A 79 24.80 0.85 -0.96
CA ALA A 79 25.89 1.60 -1.58
C ALA A 79 27.24 0.87 -1.44
N THR A 80 27.49 0.24 -0.29
CA THR A 80 28.71 -0.54 -0.05
C THR A 80 28.76 -1.79 -0.93
N MET A 81 27.66 -2.55 -1.03
CA MET A 81 27.60 -3.72 -1.91
C MET A 81 27.81 -3.36 -3.39
N LEU A 82 27.24 -2.23 -3.83
CA LEU A 82 27.44 -1.75 -5.20
C LEU A 82 28.91 -1.34 -5.44
N ALA A 83 29.54 -0.67 -4.47
CA ALA A 83 30.94 -0.29 -4.55
C ALA A 83 31.88 -1.51 -4.61
N GLU A 84 31.60 -2.56 -3.83
CA GLU A 84 32.35 -3.83 -3.90
C GLU A 84 32.18 -4.55 -5.25
N GLN A 85 30.96 -4.56 -5.79
CA GLN A 85 30.70 -5.14 -7.10
C GLN A 85 31.44 -4.40 -8.23
N ILE A 86 31.47 -3.06 -8.17
CA ILE A 86 32.24 -2.23 -9.12
C ILE A 86 33.75 -2.49 -8.96
N ALA A 87 34.26 -2.64 -7.73
CA ALA A 87 35.66 -2.94 -7.48
C ALA A 87 36.07 -4.32 -8.06
N GLN A 88 35.22 -5.34 -7.91
CA GLN A 88 35.47 -6.68 -8.48
C GLN A 88 35.47 -6.67 -10.02
N LEU A 89 34.51 -5.97 -10.64
CA LEU A 89 34.44 -5.82 -12.11
C LEU A 89 35.65 -5.06 -12.66
N THR A 90 36.13 -4.05 -11.92
CA THR A 90 37.30 -3.26 -12.33
C THR A 90 38.61 -4.05 -12.22
N GLN A 91 38.72 -4.98 -11.26
CA GLN A 91 39.87 -5.90 -11.17
C GLN A 91 39.88 -6.95 -12.29
N GLN A 92 38.73 -7.37 -12.82
CA GLN A 92 38.66 -8.31 -13.95
C GLN A 92 38.97 -7.67 -15.31
N ALA A 93 38.80 -6.34 -15.47
CA ALA A 93 38.99 -5.66 -16.75
C ALA A 93 40.46 -5.24 -17.07
N GLY A 94 41.41 -5.53 -16.17
CA GLY A 94 42.75 -4.95 -16.20
C GLY A 94 43.91 -5.91 -16.45
N GLN A 95 43.88 -6.81 -17.46
CA GLN A 95 45.09 -7.52 -17.89
C GLN A 95 45.18 -7.68 -19.42
N VAL A 96 45.98 -6.80 -20.04
CA VAL A 96 46.49 -6.97 -21.41
C VAL A 96 47.81 -7.74 -21.32
N ALA A 97 47.94 -8.81 -22.11
CA ALA A 97 49.08 -9.72 -22.10
C ALA A 97 50.39 -9.12 -22.65
N PRO A 98 51.55 -9.62 -22.18
CA PRO A 98 52.66 -9.90 -23.09
C PRO A 98 53.22 -11.33 -22.93
N THR A 99 53.62 -11.91 -24.05
CA THR A 99 54.26 -13.23 -24.22
C THR A 99 55.74 -13.23 -23.83
N ASN A 100 56.18 -14.11 -22.92
CA ASN A 100 57.41 -14.94 -23.00
C ASN A 100 57.59 -15.92 -21.80
N PRO A 101 58.36 -17.03 -21.94
CA PRO A 101 58.35 -18.22 -21.06
C PRO A 101 59.31 -18.18 -19.83
N PRO A 102 59.22 -19.13 -18.87
CA PRO A 102 59.50 -18.92 -17.44
C PRO A 102 60.79 -19.58 -16.89
N PRO A 103 61.23 -19.19 -15.68
CA PRO A 103 61.84 -20.10 -14.72
C PRO A 103 60.99 -20.28 -13.44
N PRO A 104 61.14 -21.40 -12.71
CA PRO A 104 60.17 -21.88 -11.73
C PRO A 104 60.33 -21.23 -10.36
N ALA A 105 59.21 -20.85 -9.74
CA ALA A 105 59.16 -20.52 -8.32
C ALA A 105 57.85 -21.04 -7.71
N THR A 106 58.04 -22.04 -6.85
CA THR A 106 57.33 -22.31 -5.59
C THR A 106 55.81 -22.19 -5.55
N GLU A 107 55.18 -23.35 -5.36
CA GLU A 107 53.77 -23.55 -5.02
C GLU A 107 53.36 -22.65 -3.84
N ALA A 108 52.43 -21.72 -4.10
CA ALA A 108 51.76 -20.95 -3.08
C ALA A 108 50.69 -21.84 -2.40
N PRO A 109 50.49 -21.73 -1.07
CA PRO A 109 49.47 -22.50 -0.37
C PRO A 109 48.07 -22.24 -0.94
N PRO A 110 47.16 -23.23 -0.94
CA PRO A 110 45.80 -23.03 -1.40
C PRO A 110 45.12 -21.95 -0.55
N LEU A 111 44.58 -20.93 -1.24
CA LEU A 111 43.67 -19.96 -0.64
C LEU A 111 42.48 -20.72 0.00
N PRO A 112 42.02 -20.32 1.20
CA PRO A 112 40.79 -20.87 1.75
C PRO A 112 39.63 -20.56 0.78
N PRO A 113 38.65 -21.49 0.63
CA PRO A 113 37.52 -21.26 -0.25
C PRO A 113 36.80 -19.98 0.17
N SER A 114 36.62 -19.05 -0.77
CA SER A 114 35.74 -17.90 -0.61
C SER A 114 34.31 -18.42 -0.40
N SER A 115 33.73 -18.17 0.77
CA SER A 115 32.31 -18.41 1.04
C SER A 115 31.46 -17.57 0.06
N PRO A 116 30.55 -18.19 -0.72
CA PRO A 116 29.65 -17.46 -1.61
C PRO A 116 28.25 -17.39 -0.97
N GLU A 117 27.96 -16.56 0.04
CA GLU A 117 26.76 -16.85 0.86
C GLU A 117 25.97 -15.71 1.54
N PRO A 118 25.78 -14.52 0.92
CA PRO A 118 24.57 -13.72 1.20
C PRO A 118 23.59 -13.64 0.03
N SER A 119 24.09 -13.48 -1.20
CA SER A 119 23.22 -13.23 -2.37
C SER A 119 22.48 -14.48 -2.86
N VAL A 120 23.13 -15.64 -2.79
CA VAL A 120 22.54 -16.93 -3.21
C VAL A 120 21.43 -17.37 -2.25
N ASP A 121 21.58 -17.11 -0.94
CA ASP A 121 20.58 -17.47 0.08
C ASP A 121 19.29 -16.65 -0.08
N ILE A 122 19.40 -15.35 -0.33
CA ILE A 122 18.22 -14.49 -0.52
C ILE A 122 17.44 -14.89 -1.77
N GLU A 123 18.10 -15.14 -2.90
CA GLU A 123 17.42 -15.58 -4.13
C GLU A 123 16.69 -16.91 -3.94
N GLN A 124 17.29 -17.85 -3.19
CA GLN A 124 16.62 -19.11 -2.87
C GLN A 124 15.41 -18.91 -1.94
N LYS A 125 15.51 -18.01 -0.95
CA LYS A 125 14.37 -17.62 -0.11
C LYS A 125 13.26 -16.97 -0.93
N ILE A 126 13.60 -16.09 -1.85
CA ILE A 126 12.64 -15.44 -2.78
C ILE A 126 11.90 -16.49 -3.63
N LYS A 127 12.60 -17.48 -4.17
CA LYS A 127 11.96 -18.54 -4.98
C LYS A 127 11.09 -19.50 -4.18
N ASN A 128 11.44 -19.73 -2.90
CA ASN A 128 10.71 -20.61 -2.00
C ASN A 128 9.65 -19.90 -1.16
N ALA A 129 9.47 -18.59 -1.37
CA ALA A 129 8.52 -17.78 -0.63
C ALA A 129 7.09 -18.33 -0.77
N LYS A 130 6.34 -18.32 0.32
CA LYS A 130 4.90 -18.60 0.34
C LYS A 130 4.17 -17.35 -0.09
N ILE A 131 3.66 -17.37 -1.32
CA ILE A 131 2.91 -16.26 -1.91
C ILE A 131 1.42 -16.60 -1.92
N LEU A 132 0.59 -15.68 -1.44
CA LEU A 132 -0.86 -15.70 -1.58
C LEU A 132 -1.28 -14.70 -2.66
N LEU A 133 -2.02 -15.15 -3.67
CA LEU A 133 -2.52 -14.31 -4.75
C LEU A 133 -4.05 -14.24 -4.73
N PHE A 134 -4.56 -13.00 -4.75
CA PHE A 134 -5.92 -12.67 -5.16
C PHE A 134 -5.85 -11.73 -6.36
N GLU A 135 -6.51 -12.10 -7.46
CA GLU A 135 -6.61 -11.31 -8.69
C GLU A 135 -8.07 -11.32 -9.20
N ASP A 136 -8.75 -10.17 -9.12
CA ASP A 136 -10.18 -10.09 -9.45
C ASP A 136 -10.50 -10.05 -10.96
N MET A 137 -9.47 -10.08 -11.81
CA MET A 137 -9.61 -10.31 -13.25
C MET A 137 -9.87 -11.78 -13.57
N SER A 138 -9.65 -12.67 -12.61
CA SER A 138 -9.95 -14.09 -12.76
C SER A 138 -11.44 -14.36 -12.99
N GLY A 139 -11.73 -15.15 -14.02
CA GLY A 139 -13.11 -15.46 -14.43
C GLY A 139 -13.80 -14.37 -15.25
N THR A 140 -13.12 -13.26 -15.57
CA THR A 140 -13.66 -12.21 -16.47
C THR A 140 -13.45 -12.51 -17.96
N GLY A 141 -12.68 -13.56 -18.28
CA GLY A 141 -12.27 -13.90 -19.66
C GLY A 141 -11.09 -13.07 -20.18
N GLN A 142 -10.49 -12.22 -19.34
CA GLN A 142 -9.24 -11.51 -19.60
C GLN A 142 -8.04 -12.31 -19.10
N LEU A 143 -6.85 -11.78 -19.34
CA LEU A 143 -5.61 -12.38 -18.85
C LEU A 143 -5.38 -12.01 -17.37
N GLU A 144 -4.79 -12.93 -16.64
CA GLU A 144 -4.46 -12.77 -15.21
C GLU A 144 -2.97 -12.44 -15.13
N TYR A 145 -2.64 -11.14 -15.07
CA TYR A 145 -1.27 -10.66 -15.23
C TYR A 145 -0.39 -11.00 -14.03
N TYR A 146 -0.94 -11.06 -12.81
CA TYR A 146 -0.16 -11.49 -11.64
C TYR A 146 0.07 -12.99 -11.68
N GLN A 147 -0.96 -13.79 -11.99
CA GLN A 147 -0.79 -15.23 -12.17
C GLN A 147 0.32 -15.52 -13.20
N GLU A 148 0.22 -14.91 -14.39
CA GLU A 148 1.22 -15.08 -15.45
C GLU A 148 2.63 -14.64 -15.00
N ALA A 149 2.74 -13.49 -14.33
CA ALA A 149 4.03 -12.97 -13.85
C ALA A 149 4.68 -13.93 -12.84
N LEU A 150 3.90 -14.52 -11.93
CA LEU A 150 4.37 -15.48 -10.95
C LEU A 150 4.78 -16.81 -11.59
N GLU A 151 3.98 -17.33 -12.52
CA GLU A 151 4.28 -18.56 -13.27
C GLU A 151 5.56 -18.41 -14.10
N MET A 152 5.64 -17.35 -14.92
CA MET A 152 6.83 -17.06 -15.72
C MET A 152 8.05 -16.75 -14.86
N GLY A 153 7.84 -16.19 -13.68
CA GLY A 153 8.87 -15.93 -12.68
C GLY A 153 9.34 -17.20 -11.96
N GLY A 154 8.66 -18.34 -12.12
CA GLY A 154 9.00 -19.60 -11.46
C GLY A 154 8.76 -19.56 -9.95
N TYR A 155 7.77 -18.79 -9.50
CA TYR A 155 7.37 -18.73 -8.10
C TYR A 155 6.38 -19.83 -7.76
N THR A 156 6.40 -20.29 -6.51
CA THR A 156 5.33 -21.12 -5.96
C THR A 156 4.34 -20.22 -5.24
N PHE A 157 3.06 -20.32 -5.59
CA PHE A 157 2.02 -19.47 -5.02
C PHE A 157 0.72 -20.23 -4.86
N LYS A 158 -0.10 -19.80 -3.91
CA LYS A 158 -1.50 -20.18 -3.82
C LYS A 158 -2.33 -19.11 -4.53
N ASP A 159 -3.11 -19.52 -5.51
CA ASP A 159 -4.01 -18.66 -6.25
C ASP A 159 -5.45 -18.86 -5.77
N ASP A 160 -6.02 -17.82 -5.16
CA ASP A 160 -7.43 -17.78 -4.80
C ASP A 160 -8.29 -17.12 -5.90
N SER A 161 -7.68 -16.73 -7.02
CA SER A 161 -8.36 -16.13 -8.17
C SER A 161 -9.21 -14.93 -7.71
N SER A 162 -10.47 -14.83 -8.14
CA SER A 162 -11.43 -13.81 -7.69
C SER A 162 -12.30 -14.25 -6.50
N ALA A 163 -12.00 -15.39 -5.88
CA ALA A 163 -12.80 -15.97 -4.80
C ALA A 163 -12.51 -15.29 -3.46
N GLN A 164 -13.18 -14.16 -3.19
CA GLN A 164 -13.05 -13.40 -1.93
C GLN A 164 -13.26 -14.27 -0.67
N GLY A 165 -14.09 -15.31 -0.72
CA GLY A 165 -14.29 -16.23 0.39
C GLY A 165 -13.03 -17.04 0.73
N TRP A 166 -12.36 -17.60 -0.28
CA TRP A 166 -11.10 -18.33 -0.09
C TRP A 166 -10.01 -17.39 0.38
N PHE A 167 -9.87 -16.23 -0.28
CA PHE A 167 -8.89 -15.23 0.13
C PHE A 167 -9.05 -14.81 1.60
N LYS A 168 -10.29 -14.66 2.07
CA LYS A 168 -10.58 -14.40 3.48
C LYS A 168 -10.13 -15.55 4.38
N ASP A 169 -10.45 -16.79 4.03
CA ASP A 169 -10.08 -17.97 4.81
C ASP A 169 -8.55 -18.09 4.92
N ASP A 170 -7.79 -17.81 3.86
CA ASP A 170 -6.32 -17.85 3.89
C ASP A 170 -5.69 -16.70 4.66
N LEU A 171 -6.25 -15.50 4.56
CA LEU A 171 -5.83 -14.35 5.36
C LEU A 171 -6.06 -14.57 6.86
N LEU A 172 -7.10 -15.32 7.22
CA LEU A 172 -7.44 -15.67 8.60
C LEU A 172 -6.83 -17.00 9.06
N SER A 173 -6.16 -17.73 8.17
CA SER A 173 -5.49 -18.99 8.49
C SER A 173 -4.25 -18.78 9.38
N SER A 174 -3.70 -19.87 9.90
CA SER A 174 -2.42 -19.84 10.62
C SER A 174 -1.21 -19.85 9.69
N THR A 175 -1.39 -19.71 8.38
CA THR A 175 -0.30 -19.71 7.41
C THR A 175 0.50 -18.41 7.53
N GLU A 176 1.79 -18.55 7.78
CA GLU A 176 2.74 -17.44 7.67
C GLU A 176 3.11 -17.27 6.20
N TRP A 177 2.49 -16.27 5.57
CA TRP A 177 2.77 -15.87 4.20
C TRP A 177 4.00 -14.95 4.17
N ASP A 178 4.88 -15.13 3.19
CA ASP A 178 6.01 -14.22 2.98
C ASP A 178 5.57 -12.99 2.16
N LEU A 179 4.68 -13.21 1.19
CA LEU A 179 4.07 -12.17 0.36
C LEU A 179 2.56 -12.42 0.17
N ILE A 180 1.77 -11.36 0.31
CA ILE A 180 0.36 -11.35 -0.05
C ILE A 180 0.15 -10.33 -1.17
N ILE A 181 -0.52 -10.75 -2.24
CA ILE A 181 -0.86 -9.90 -3.38
C ILE A 181 -2.38 -9.77 -3.43
N ALA A 182 -2.87 -8.54 -3.30
CA ALA A 182 -4.27 -8.19 -3.47
C ALA A 182 -4.41 -7.29 -4.69
N ALA A 183 -4.69 -7.89 -5.84
CA ALA A 183 -4.91 -7.20 -7.10
C ALA A 183 -6.42 -7.10 -7.40
N SER A 184 -6.96 -5.89 -7.25
CA SER A 184 -8.35 -5.57 -7.57
C SER A 184 -8.41 -4.47 -8.63
N GLU A 185 -8.48 -4.91 -9.87
CA GLU A 185 -8.62 -4.04 -11.04
C GLU A 185 -10.03 -4.06 -11.60
N SER A 186 -10.71 -5.21 -11.53
CA SER A 186 -12.09 -5.34 -11.93
C SER A 186 -12.96 -4.34 -11.17
N ARG A 187 -13.87 -3.70 -11.89
CA ARG A 187 -14.77 -2.68 -11.33
C ARG A 187 -15.80 -3.27 -10.33
N THR A 188 -15.70 -4.56 -10.01
CA THR A 188 -16.48 -5.28 -9.01
C THR A 188 -15.95 -5.19 -7.57
N LYS A 189 -14.79 -4.56 -7.33
CA LYS A 189 -14.20 -4.13 -6.04
C LYS A 189 -14.04 -5.23 -4.97
N ILE A 190 -12.82 -5.38 -4.44
CA ILE A 190 -12.60 -6.08 -3.17
C ILE A 190 -13.25 -5.29 -2.02
N GLN A 191 -13.89 -5.98 -1.08
CA GLN A 191 -14.55 -5.31 0.04
C GLN A 191 -13.54 -4.65 0.99
N GLY A 192 -13.93 -3.52 1.60
CA GLY A 192 -13.06 -2.82 2.53
C GLY A 192 -12.55 -3.67 3.72
N GLU A 193 -13.25 -4.73 4.09
CA GLU A 193 -12.81 -5.62 5.19
C GLU A 193 -11.47 -6.31 4.95
N PHE A 194 -11.12 -6.59 3.70
CA PHE A 194 -9.85 -7.24 3.37
C PHE A 194 -8.65 -6.37 3.76
N PHE A 195 -8.78 -5.04 3.69
CA PHE A 195 -7.72 -4.13 4.13
C PHE A 195 -7.46 -4.17 5.64
N VAL A 196 -8.43 -4.60 6.45
CA VAL A 196 -8.20 -4.84 7.89
C VAL A 196 -7.33 -6.09 8.06
N TYR A 197 -7.65 -7.17 7.34
CA TYR A 197 -6.87 -8.41 7.39
C TYR A 197 -5.45 -8.22 6.84
N LEU A 198 -5.31 -7.47 5.73
CA LEU A 198 -4.00 -7.11 5.17
C LEU A 198 -3.18 -6.27 6.17
N LEU A 199 -3.81 -5.33 6.88
CA LEU A 199 -3.13 -4.54 7.91
C LEU A 199 -2.55 -5.43 9.02
N ASP A 200 -3.27 -6.46 9.46
CA ASP A 200 -2.78 -7.40 10.47
C ASP A 200 -1.53 -8.15 9.99
N HIS A 201 -1.49 -8.57 8.72
CA HIS A 201 -0.32 -9.20 8.11
C HIS A 201 0.85 -8.21 7.95
N ILE A 202 0.58 -6.98 7.54
CA ILE A 202 1.57 -5.89 7.45
C ILE A 202 2.21 -5.63 8.82
N ASN A 203 1.41 -5.60 9.88
CA ASN A 203 1.88 -5.40 11.25
C ASN A 203 2.74 -6.56 11.77
N ARG A 204 2.54 -7.78 11.25
CA ARG A 204 3.40 -8.95 11.53
C ARG A 204 4.70 -8.99 10.73
N GLY A 205 4.91 -8.09 9.77
CA GLY A 205 6.14 -8.05 8.97
C GLY A 205 6.03 -8.68 7.57
N THR A 206 4.87 -9.25 7.22
CA THR A 206 4.57 -9.80 5.89
C THR A 206 4.77 -8.74 4.81
N ALA A 207 5.32 -9.12 3.64
CA ALA A 207 5.29 -8.24 2.48
C ALA A 207 3.91 -8.24 1.83
N VAL A 208 3.49 -7.09 1.30
CA VAL A 208 2.18 -6.94 0.66
C VAL A 208 2.31 -6.10 -0.60
N ILE A 209 1.68 -6.55 -1.68
CA ILE A 209 1.45 -5.76 -2.89
C ILE A 209 -0.06 -5.53 -3.01
N ILE A 210 -0.45 -4.27 -3.12
CA ILE A 210 -1.83 -3.87 -3.33
C ILE A 210 -1.92 -3.21 -4.69
N GLU A 211 -2.74 -3.76 -5.59
CA GLU A 211 -3.22 -3.05 -6.76
C GLU A 211 -4.71 -2.75 -6.57
N HIS A 212 -5.07 -1.47 -6.55
CA HIS A 212 -6.46 -1.07 -6.45
C HIS A 212 -6.66 0.31 -7.07
N TRP A 213 -7.52 0.42 -8.07
CA TRP A 213 -7.72 1.67 -8.82
C TRP A 213 -8.43 2.75 -7.98
N ALA A 214 -9.52 2.39 -7.28
CA ALA A 214 -10.33 3.31 -6.46
C ALA A 214 -10.12 3.09 -4.95
N LEU A 215 -8.95 3.48 -4.45
CA LEU A 215 -8.69 3.54 -3.02
C LEU A 215 -9.53 4.63 -2.33
N ASP A 216 -9.91 5.70 -3.02
CA ASP A 216 -10.76 6.79 -2.53
C ASP A 216 -12.11 6.33 -2.01
N ASP A 217 -12.77 5.43 -2.74
CA ASP A 217 -14.00 4.74 -2.37
C ASP A 217 -13.86 3.95 -1.05
N LEU A 218 -12.63 3.61 -0.67
CA LEU A 218 -12.28 2.86 0.53
C LEU A 218 -11.60 3.74 1.60
N SER A 219 -11.14 4.93 1.23
CA SER A 219 -10.15 5.75 1.94
C SER A 219 -10.66 6.45 3.19
N GLN A 220 -11.96 6.71 3.27
CA GLN A 220 -12.59 7.17 4.52
C GLN A 220 -12.92 6.01 5.47
N GLY A 221 -12.55 4.79 5.10
CA GLY A 221 -12.79 3.58 5.86
C GLY A 221 -11.51 2.79 6.13
N LYS A 222 -11.51 1.53 5.72
CA LYS A 222 -10.62 0.49 6.26
C LYS A 222 -9.20 0.50 5.67
N VAL A 223 -8.95 1.23 4.57
CA VAL A 223 -7.60 1.34 3.97
C VAL A 223 -6.76 2.48 4.57
N ALA A 224 -7.40 3.48 5.21
CA ALA A 224 -6.72 4.64 5.78
C ALA A 224 -5.53 4.28 6.72
N PRO A 225 -5.63 3.25 7.59
CA PRO A 225 -4.50 2.86 8.42
C PRO A 225 -3.30 2.37 7.62
N ILE A 226 -3.52 1.65 6.52
CA ILE A 226 -2.44 1.20 5.62
C ILE A 226 -1.77 2.39 4.97
N LEU A 227 -2.55 3.33 4.41
CA LEU A 227 -2.01 4.55 3.78
C LEU A 227 -1.19 5.39 4.77
N SER A 228 -1.74 5.62 5.96
CA SER A 228 -1.08 6.35 7.03
C SER A 228 0.24 5.69 7.47
N LYS A 229 0.23 4.36 7.65
CA LYS A 229 1.42 3.59 8.02
C LYS A 229 2.49 3.61 6.92
N CYS A 230 2.05 3.57 5.65
CA CYS A 230 2.92 3.68 4.50
C CYS A 230 3.57 5.07 4.40
N GLY A 231 2.82 6.14 4.74
CA GLY A 231 3.27 7.52 4.58
C GLY A 231 2.73 8.22 3.34
N VAL A 232 1.61 7.72 2.82
CA VAL A 232 0.91 8.30 1.68
C VAL A 232 -0.51 8.70 2.07
N SER A 233 -1.07 9.60 1.30
CA SER A 233 -2.50 9.95 1.34
C SER A 233 -3.01 10.11 -0.08
N LEU A 234 -4.32 10.08 -0.23
CA LEU A 234 -4.93 10.41 -1.51
C LEU A 234 -4.73 11.88 -1.84
N TYR A 235 -4.45 12.13 -3.10
CA TYR A 235 -4.32 13.46 -3.66
C TYR A 235 -5.61 13.86 -4.38
N ARG A 236 -5.99 13.09 -5.41
CA ARG A 236 -7.21 13.26 -6.21
C ARG A 236 -7.36 12.09 -7.19
N ASP A 237 -8.56 11.95 -7.73
CA ASP A 237 -8.88 11.00 -8.78
C ASP A 237 -8.10 11.33 -10.06
N TRP A 238 -7.64 10.30 -10.74
CA TRP A 238 -7.08 10.36 -12.08
C TRP A 238 -8.20 10.32 -13.10
N PHE A 239 -9.02 11.36 -13.06
CA PHE A 239 -10.27 11.46 -13.79
C PHE A 239 -10.11 12.19 -15.13
N PHE A 240 -10.76 11.66 -16.17
CA PHE A 240 -10.86 12.24 -17.50
C PHE A 240 -12.31 12.29 -17.94
N LYS A 241 -12.84 13.50 -18.18
CA LYS A 241 -14.22 13.67 -18.64
C LYS A 241 -14.49 12.93 -19.97
N GLU A 242 -13.52 12.97 -20.88
CA GLU A 242 -13.51 12.23 -22.12
C GLU A 242 -12.45 11.12 -22.05
N TRP A 243 -12.83 9.94 -21.56
CA TRP A 243 -11.89 8.83 -21.31
C TRP A 243 -11.05 8.42 -22.53
N TRP A 244 -11.57 8.59 -23.75
CA TRP A 244 -10.85 8.26 -24.98
C TRP A 244 -9.72 9.26 -25.31
N LEU A 245 -9.62 10.37 -24.58
CA LEU A 245 -8.52 11.33 -24.63
C LEU A 245 -7.60 11.22 -23.40
N ALA A 246 -7.79 10.21 -22.55
CA ALA A 246 -6.98 10.03 -21.36
C ALA A 246 -5.51 9.85 -21.72
N ASP A 247 -4.64 10.65 -21.10
CA ASP A 247 -3.21 10.38 -21.10
C ASP A 247 -2.89 9.50 -19.89
N LEU A 248 -2.75 8.20 -20.15
CA LEU A 248 -2.43 7.20 -19.14
C LEU A 248 -0.92 6.97 -19.03
N SER A 249 -0.09 7.90 -19.48
CA SER A 249 1.36 7.76 -19.36
C SER A 249 1.80 7.73 -17.89
N VAL A 250 2.46 6.64 -17.49
CA VAL A 250 3.10 6.53 -16.18
C VAL A 250 4.61 6.66 -16.33
N TRP A 251 5.18 7.55 -15.53
CA TRP A 251 6.58 7.92 -15.54
C TRP A 251 7.30 7.37 -14.33
N PRO A 252 8.50 6.78 -14.49
CA PRO A 252 9.34 6.45 -13.36
C PRO A 252 9.80 7.75 -12.67
N LEU A 253 9.42 7.92 -11.41
CA LEU A 253 9.85 9.04 -10.59
C LEU A 253 11.25 8.80 -10.03
N ILE A 254 11.61 7.54 -9.83
CA ILE A 254 12.96 7.09 -9.47
C ILE A 254 13.42 6.08 -10.54
N PRO A 255 14.04 6.54 -11.65
CA PRO A 255 14.37 5.67 -12.78
C PRO A 255 15.28 4.49 -12.44
N ASP A 256 16.20 4.67 -11.49
CA ASP A 256 17.15 3.63 -11.08
C ASP A 256 16.58 2.70 -9.98
N HIS A 257 15.30 2.84 -9.61
CA HIS A 257 14.67 1.99 -8.60
C HIS A 257 14.62 0.53 -9.07
N PRO A 258 14.85 -0.47 -8.19
CA PRO A 258 14.84 -1.89 -8.58
C PRO A 258 13.57 -2.34 -9.29
N ILE A 259 12.42 -1.77 -8.92
CA ILE A 259 11.12 -2.01 -9.58
C ILE A 259 11.15 -1.82 -11.11
N PHE A 260 12.03 -0.98 -11.65
CA PHE A 260 12.16 -0.79 -13.11
C PHE A 260 13.33 -1.55 -13.74
N ASN A 261 14.18 -2.19 -12.93
CA ASN A 261 15.49 -2.65 -13.35
C ASN A 261 15.88 -4.07 -12.94
N THR A 262 15.18 -4.69 -11.98
CA THR A 262 15.53 -6.00 -11.43
C THR A 262 14.29 -6.84 -11.09
N PRO A 263 14.19 -8.09 -11.57
CA PRO A 263 15.13 -8.76 -12.49
C PRO A 263 15.04 -8.26 -13.95
N ASN A 264 13.95 -7.59 -14.33
CA ASN A 264 13.69 -7.16 -15.70
C ASN A 264 14.03 -5.70 -15.94
N LYS A 265 14.48 -5.37 -17.15
CA LYS A 265 14.86 -4.02 -17.59
C LYS A 265 14.01 -3.54 -18.76
N GLY A 266 14.01 -2.24 -19.00
CA GLY A 266 13.36 -1.63 -20.17
C GLY A 266 11.85 -1.47 -20.05
N ILE A 267 11.31 -1.55 -18.83
CA ILE A 267 9.89 -1.36 -18.56
C ILE A 267 9.49 0.08 -18.91
N SER A 268 8.47 0.23 -19.74
CA SER A 268 7.88 1.52 -20.09
C SER A 268 6.36 1.46 -20.05
N LEU A 269 5.77 2.29 -19.20
CA LEU A 269 4.32 2.45 -19.05
C LEU A 269 3.81 3.72 -19.73
N ARG A 270 4.47 4.16 -20.81
CA ARG A 270 4.01 5.29 -21.62
C ARG A 270 3.21 4.87 -22.85
N ASN A 271 3.29 3.60 -23.22
CA ASN A 271 2.49 3.04 -24.29
C ASN A 271 1.30 2.33 -23.65
N PHE A 272 0.13 2.96 -23.75
CA PHE A 272 -1.10 2.52 -23.13
C PHE A 272 -2.22 2.41 -24.17
N ALA A 273 -3.21 1.58 -23.85
CA ALA A 273 -4.48 1.53 -24.53
C ALA A 273 -5.55 1.47 -23.44
N ALA A 274 -6.46 2.45 -23.41
CA ALA A 274 -7.54 2.46 -22.42
C ALA A 274 -8.36 1.17 -22.55
N PHE A 275 -8.24 0.31 -21.55
CA PHE A 275 -8.97 -0.95 -21.45
C PHE A 275 -10.36 -0.70 -20.83
N TRP A 276 -10.40 0.19 -19.82
CA TRP A 276 -11.62 0.59 -19.14
C TRP A 276 -12.24 1.81 -19.81
N ASN A 277 -13.48 1.66 -20.29
CA ASN A 277 -14.30 2.74 -20.84
C ASN A 277 -14.93 3.60 -19.73
N ASP A 278 -14.12 4.01 -18.76
CA ASP A 278 -14.56 4.77 -17.58
C ASP A 278 -13.80 6.11 -17.50
N PRO A 279 -14.46 7.23 -17.16
CA PRO A 279 -13.79 8.47 -16.84
C PRO A 279 -12.74 8.37 -15.72
N ASP A 280 -12.95 7.48 -14.75
CA ASP A 280 -12.04 7.27 -13.63
C ASP A 280 -11.03 6.16 -13.93
N GLN A 281 -9.75 6.58 -13.96
CA GLN A 281 -8.60 5.74 -14.29
C GLN A 281 -7.77 5.38 -13.05
N GLY A 282 -8.28 5.70 -11.86
CA GLY A 282 -7.73 5.34 -10.57
C GLY A 282 -7.32 6.55 -9.73
N ASP A 283 -6.61 6.32 -8.64
CA ASP A 283 -6.27 7.36 -7.68
C ASP A 283 -4.83 7.87 -7.79
N LEU A 284 -4.65 9.17 -7.55
CA LEU A 284 -3.33 9.75 -7.37
C LEU A 284 -2.96 9.82 -5.88
N LEU A 285 -1.75 9.40 -5.57
CA LEU A 285 -1.14 9.44 -4.24
C LEU A 285 -0.27 10.68 -4.07
N LYS A 286 -0.15 11.13 -2.82
CA LYS A 286 0.85 12.11 -2.37
C LYS A 286 1.50 11.64 -1.07
N ILE A 287 2.74 12.08 -0.85
CA ILE A 287 3.45 11.87 0.41
C ILE A 287 2.76 12.68 1.52
N SER A 288 2.47 12.04 2.66
CA SER A 288 1.78 12.70 3.79
C SER A 288 2.73 13.41 4.75
N GLY A 289 4.04 13.16 4.66
CA GLY A 289 5.06 13.67 5.59
C GLY A 289 5.24 12.82 6.85
N THR A 290 4.54 11.69 6.94
CA THR A 290 4.73 10.62 7.94
C THR A 290 5.24 9.36 7.25
N GLY A 291 5.80 8.40 7.98
CA GLY A 291 6.28 7.13 7.40
C GLY A 291 7.54 7.28 6.54
N ASP A 292 7.80 6.28 5.69
CA ASP A 292 9.00 6.15 4.86
C ASP A 292 8.70 6.04 3.36
N ALA A 293 7.46 6.38 2.95
CA ALA A 293 7.01 6.25 1.57
C ALA A 293 7.87 7.00 0.55
N GLN A 294 8.04 6.35 -0.59
CA GLN A 294 8.56 6.93 -1.82
C GLN A 294 7.54 6.74 -2.94
N LEU A 295 7.22 7.79 -3.69
CA LEU A 295 6.48 7.66 -4.94
C LEU A 295 7.47 7.19 -6.02
N ILE A 296 7.29 5.96 -6.49
CA ILE A 296 8.19 5.29 -7.44
C ILE A 296 7.78 5.61 -8.88
N ALA A 297 6.48 5.73 -9.13
CA ALA A 297 5.91 6.06 -10.43
C ALA A 297 4.77 7.07 -10.28
N GLY A 298 4.55 7.90 -11.30
CA GLY A 298 3.51 8.93 -11.28
C GLY A 298 3.11 9.40 -12.67
N THR A 299 2.01 10.14 -12.73
CA THR A 299 1.45 10.67 -14.00
C THR A 299 2.17 11.93 -14.49
N LYS A 300 3.06 12.48 -13.67
CA LYS A 300 3.92 13.63 -14.00
C LYS A 300 5.36 13.33 -13.61
N ALA A 301 6.25 13.21 -14.59
CA ALA A 301 7.66 12.87 -14.38
C ALA A 301 8.39 13.77 -13.36
N THR A 302 7.97 15.04 -13.24
CA THR A 302 8.57 16.05 -12.35
C THR A 302 7.94 16.11 -10.96
N SER A 303 6.77 15.53 -10.74
CA SER A 303 6.14 15.47 -9.42
C SER A 303 6.71 14.32 -8.61
N LYS A 304 7.54 14.61 -7.60
CA LYS A 304 8.14 13.58 -6.73
C LYS A 304 7.37 13.35 -5.43
N SER A 305 6.45 14.26 -5.07
CA SER A 305 5.73 14.24 -3.80
C SER A 305 4.21 14.09 -3.95
N ASP A 306 3.69 14.12 -5.17
CA ASP A 306 2.28 13.98 -5.51
C ASP A 306 2.13 13.35 -6.91
N HIS A 307 0.89 13.18 -7.38
CA HIS A 307 0.59 12.53 -8.67
C HIS A 307 1.18 11.12 -8.79
N GLY A 308 1.48 10.46 -7.67
CA GLY A 308 2.00 9.11 -7.66
C GLY A 308 0.93 8.09 -7.99
N VAL A 309 1.30 7.02 -8.69
CA VAL A 309 0.43 5.86 -8.93
C VAL A 309 1.08 4.55 -8.48
N VAL A 310 2.34 4.62 -8.04
CA VAL A 310 3.04 3.53 -7.37
C VAL A 310 3.80 4.12 -6.18
N ALA A 311 3.52 3.62 -4.99
CA ALA A 311 4.25 3.94 -3.78
C ALA A 311 4.94 2.69 -3.21
N SER A 312 6.14 2.87 -2.66
CA SER A 312 6.87 1.86 -1.89
C SER A 312 7.13 2.39 -0.48
N CYS A 313 6.94 1.56 0.55
CA CYS A 313 7.10 1.93 1.95
C CYS A 313 7.37 0.71 2.83
N LEU A 314 7.51 0.92 4.14
CA LEU A 314 7.83 -0.08 5.15
C LEU A 314 9.14 -0.82 4.85
N GLY A 315 10.16 -0.07 4.45
CA GLY A 315 11.45 -0.59 4.02
C GLY A 315 11.38 -1.34 2.69
N GLY A 316 10.38 -1.09 1.85
CA GLY A 316 10.19 -1.77 0.57
C GLY A 316 9.36 -3.05 0.63
N ARG A 317 8.73 -3.36 1.78
CA ARG A 317 7.84 -4.52 1.94
C ARG A 317 6.41 -4.27 1.51
N LEU A 318 6.00 -3.01 1.34
CA LEU A 318 4.67 -2.64 0.89
C LEU A 318 4.76 -1.87 -0.42
N ILE A 319 4.09 -2.37 -1.46
CA ILE A 319 3.82 -1.64 -2.70
C ILE A 319 2.32 -1.36 -2.79
N ILE A 320 1.98 -0.12 -3.16
CA ILE A 320 0.62 0.29 -3.49
C ILE A 320 0.63 0.82 -4.93
N GLN A 321 -0.11 0.16 -5.81
CA GLN A 321 -0.36 0.58 -7.19
C GLN A 321 -1.83 1.00 -7.34
N THR A 322 -2.06 2.14 -7.97
CA THR A 322 -3.42 2.69 -8.17
C THR A 322 -3.80 2.85 -9.64
N PHE A 323 -2.89 2.53 -10.57
CA PHE A 323 -3.24 2.43 -11.98
C PHE A 323 -3.73 1.02 -12.31
N SER A 324 -4.65 0.94 -13.27
CA SER A 324 -5.13 -0.31 -13.87
C SER A 324 -4.09 -0.94 -14.78
N SER A 325 -3.58 -2.11 -14.40
CA SER A 325 -2.57 -2.86 -15.17
C SER A 325 -3.01 -3.19 -16.60
N HIS A 326 -4.29 -3.47 -16.86
CA HIS A 326 -4.79 -3.80 -18.21
C HIS A 326 -4.76 -2.64 -19.21
N ASN A 327 -4.49 -1.40 -18.75
CA ASN A 327 -4.28 -0.28 -19.66
C ASN A 327 -2.94 -0.32 -20.41
N TYR A 328 -2.02 -1.22 -20.05
CA TYR A 328 -0.66 -1.24 -20.60
C TYR A 328 -0.34 -2.53 -21.32
N ARG A 329 0.76 -2.51 -22.07
CA ARG A 329 1.28 -3.70 -22.74
C ARG A 329 1.58 -4.80 -21.72
N ARG A 330 0.98 -5.97 -21.95
CA ARG A 330 1.16 -7.20 -21.18
C ARG A 330 2.62 -7.46 -20.81
N ASP A 331 3.53 -7.49 -21.78
CA ASP A 331 4.95 -7.82 -21.54
C ASP A 331 5.66 -6.83 -20.60
N MET A 332 5.27 -5.55 -20.64
CA MET A 332 5.80 -4.52 -19.74
C MET A 332 5.25 -4.69 -18.32
N VAL A 333 3.95 -4.99 -18.20
CA VAL A 333 3.29 -5.17 -16.90
C VAL A 333 3.73 -6.47 -16.23
N THR A 334 3.79 -7.59 -16.96
CA THR A 334 4.31 -8.85 -16.45
C THR A 334 5.75 -8.67 -15.91
N SER A 335 6.60 -7.95 -16.64
CA SER A 335 7.97 -7.62 -16.20
C SER A 335 7.98 -6.74 -14.94
N LEU A 336 7.08 -5.76 -14.86
CA LEU A 336 6.93 -4.89 -13.70
C LEU A 336 6.48 -5.65 -12.46
N ILE A 337 5.49 -6.53 -12.59
CA ILE A 337 4.98 -7.36 -11.48
C ILE A 337 6.08 -8.30 -10.99
N GLN A 338 6.86 -8.92 -11.88
CA GLN A 338 8.03 -9.71 -11.48
C GLN A 338 9.03 -8.89 -10.68
N ASN A 339 9.27 -7.63 -11.06
CA ASN A 339 10.13 -6.73 -10.31
C ASN A 339 9.51 -6.32 -8.97
N TYR A 340 8.19 -6.13 -8.88
CA TYR A 340 7.50 -5.89 -7.60
C TYR A 340 7.69 -7.06 -6.64
N VAL A 341 7.43 -8.28 -7.10
CA VAL A 341 7.56 -9.51 -6.31
C VAL A 341 9.00 -9.70 -5.84
N HIS A 342 9.99 -9.58 -6.74
CA HIS A 342 11.40 -9.66 -6.38
C HIS A 342 11.81 -8.60 -5.36
N TYR A 343 11.48 -7.33 -5.60
CA TYR A 343 11.84 -6.24 -4.70
C TYR A 343 11.19 -6.39 -3.31
N THR A 344 9.90 -6.69 -3.24
CA THR A 344 9.19 -6.81 -1.95
C THR A 344 9.66 -8.00 -1.14
N LEU A 345 9.87 -9.17 -1.76
CA LEU A 345 10.42 -10.35 -1.08
C LEU A 345 11.88 -10.15 -0.65
N THR A 346 12.70 -9.50 -1.48
CA THR A 346 14.07 -9.14 -1.10
C THR A 346 14.08 -8.33 0.19
N ASN A 347 13.27 -7.28 0.25
CA ASN A 347 13.19 -6.42 1.43
C ASN A 347 12.53 -7.13 2.62
N HIS A 348 11.60 -8.04 2.39
CA HIS A 348 11.03 -8.89 3.43
C HIS A 348 12.12 -9.70 4.14
N PHE A 349 12.87 -10.50 3.39
CA PHE A 349 13.90 -11.37 3.96
C PHE A 349 15.10 -10.61 4.53
N LEU A 350 15.44 -9.43 3.99
CA LEU A 350 16.48 -8.57 4.57
C LEU A 350 16.05 -7.89 5.88
N SER A 351 14.75 -7.74 6.11
CA SER A 351 14.21 -7.10 7.32
C SER A 351 13.96 -8.09 8.46
N GLN A 352 14.00 -9.39 8.19
CA GLN A 352 13.87 -10.42 9.21
C GLN A 352 15.17 -10.56 10.02
N PRO A 353 15.10 -10.83 11.34
CA PRO A 353 16.25 -10.91 12.23
C PRO A 353 17.16 -12.12 12.00
#